data_AF-A0A1Q7BL09-F1
#
_entry.id   AF-A0A1Q7BL09-F1
#
_cell.length_a   1.000
_cell.length_b   1.000
_cell.length_c   1.000
_cell.angle_alpha   90.00
_cell.angle_beta   90.00
_cell.angle_gamma   90.00
#
_symmetry.space_group_name_H-M   'P 1'
#
loop_
_entity.id
_entity.type
_entity.pdbx_description
1 polymer ?
#
loop_
_entity_poly.entity_id
_entity_poly.type
_entity_poly.pdbx_seq_one_letter_code
_entity_poly.pdbx_strand_id
1 'polypeptide(L)'
;MEDEVNDGDGFSAGIGVGPWAGPWPEDPRYDPALLAGGDRRNVVDRYRYWRREAIVADLDTRRHEFHVAIENWQHDLNIGTVVRNANAFLAAEVHIVGKRKWNRRGAMVTDRYQHVRHHETIEEFLGWAAGEGLALFIAQYGSTRSINAGVASGIAMHAWIRRWAQFPDSLDGSPQGGRT
;
A
#
# COMPACT_ATOMS: atom_id res chain seq x y z
N MET A 1 -41.60 27.48 -9.19
CA MET A 1 -40.28 27.08 -9.73
C MET A 1 -39.51 26.62 -8.52
N GLU A 2 -39.74 25.36 -8.14
CA GLU A 2 -38.96 24.70 -7.10
C GLU A 2 -37.78 24.06 -7.85
N ASP A 3 -36.59 24.58 -7.60
CA ASP A 3 -35.35 24.01 -8.13
C ASP A 3 -35.06 22.73 -7.32
N GLU A 4 -35.32 21.58 -7.94
CA GLU A 4 -34.76 20.30 -7.52
C GLU A 4 -33.23 20.42 -7.59
N VAL A 5 -32.60 20.53 -6.43
CA VAL A 5 -31.17 20.29 -6.28
C VAL A 5 -30.95 18.81 -6.54
N ASN A 6 -30.56 18.49 -7.77
CA ASN A 6 -30.03 17.19 -8.12
C ASN A 6 -28.68 17.04 -7.41
N ASP A 7 -28.72 16.52 -6.18
CA ASP A 7 -27.56 16.01 -5.44
C ASP A 7 -27.06 14.74 -6.14
N GLY A 8 -26.56 14.92 -7.36
CA GLY A 8 -25.81 13.91 -8.11
C GLY A 8 -24.51 13.67 -7.38
N ASP A 9 -24.54 12.70 -6.50
CA ASP A 9 -23.45 11.98 -5.87
C ASP A 9 -22.44 11.48 -6.92
N GLY A 10 -21.52 12.37 -7.28
CA GLY A 10 -20.41 12.16 -8.22
C GLY A 10 -19.35 11.14 -7.81
N PHE A 11 -19.70 10.16 -6.97
CA PHE A 11 -18.80 9.08 -6.52
C PHE A 11 -19.17 7.68 -7.06
N SER A 12 -20.02 7.58 -8.08
CA SER A 12 -20.44 6.29 -8.68
C SER A 12 -19.95 6.05 -10.12
N ALA A 13 -18.71 6.43 -10.45
CA ALA A 13 -17.99 5.70 -11.49
C ALA A 13 -17.48 4.41 -10.82
N GLY A 14 -18.17 3.29 -11.03
CA GLY A 14 -17.81 2.02 -10.39
C GLY A 14 -16.33 1.69 -10.57
N ILE A 15 -15.59 1.49 -9.47
CA ILE A 15 -14.15 1.20 -9.50
C ILE A 15 -13.89 0.01 -10.43
N GLY A 16 -13.03 0.24 -11.43
CA GLY A 16 -12.58 -0.79 -12.35
C GLY A 16 -12.80 -0.47 -13.81
N VAL A 17 -12.49 -1.47 -14.64
CA VAL A 17 -12.60 -1.45 -16.09
C VAL A 17 -13.34 -2.69 -16.57
N GLY A 18 -14.06 -2.58 -17.69
CA GLY A 18 -14.71 -3.71 -18.34
C GLY A 18 -13.71 -4.68 -18.98
N PRO A 19 -14.21 -5.71 -19.69
CA PRO A 19 -13.38 -6.62 -20.48
C PRO A 19 -12.44 -5.86 -21.42
N TRP A 20 -11.28 -6.46 -21.72
CA TRP A 20 -10.31 -5.92 -22.65
C TRP A 20 -10.93 -5.75 -24.05
N ALA A 21 -10.77 -4.57 -24.62
CA ALA A 21 -11.22 -4.28 -25.97
C ALA A 21 -10.09 -4.52 -26.97
N GLY A 22 -10.35 -5.32 -28.01
CA GLY A 22 -9.41 -5.58 -29.10
C GLY A 22 -8.54 -6.82 -28.90
N PRO A 23 -7.44 -6.96 -29.67
CA PRO A 23 -6.54 -8.10 -29.59
C PRO A 23 -5.96 -8.27 -28.19
N TRP A 24 -5.94 -9.50 -27.69
CA TRP A 24 -5.39 -9.78 -26.36
C TRP A 24 -3.87 -9.62 -26.36
N PRO A 25 -3.30 -9.00 -25.31
CA PRO A 25 -1.85 -8.91 -25.17
C PRO A 25 -1.23 -10.30 -24.95
N GLU A 26 -0.06 -10.52 -25.55
CA GLU A 26 0.71 -11.77 -25.39
C GLU A 26 1.60 -11.76 -24.14
N ASP A 27 1.75 -10.60 -23.49
CA ASP A 27 2.61 -10.43 -22.32
C ASP A 27 2.10 -11.27 -21.13
N PRO A 28 2.95 -12.13 -20.53
CA PRO A 28 2.54 -13.07 -19.47
C PRO A 28 2.10 -12.38 -18.17
N ARG A 29 2.40 -11.08 -18.00
CA ARG A 29 1.94 -10.29 -16.85
C ARG A 29 0.43 -10.14 -16.83
N TYR A 30 -0.26 -10.23 -17.97
CA TYR A 30 -1.71 -10.09 -18.04
C TYR A 30 -2.41 -11.39 -17.61
N ASP A 31 -3.50 -11.23 -16.88
CA ASP A 31 -4.37 -12.32 -16.42
C ASP A 31 -5.53 -12.53 -17.41
N PRO A 32 -5.61 -13.69 -18.09
CA PRO A 32 -6.69 -14.01 -19.03
C PRO A 32 -8.10 -13.85 -18.45
N ALA A 33 -8.30 -14.16 -17.16
CA ALA A 33 -9.62 -14.06 -16.54
C ALA A 33 -10.03 -12.60 -16.35
N LEU A 34 -9.07 -11.72 -16.03
CA LEU A 34 -9.33 -10.28 -15.92
C LEU A 34 -9.52 -9.63 -17.28
N LEU A 35 -8.75 -10.05 -18.30
CA LEU A 35 -8.95 -9.59 -19.68
C LEU A 35 -10.35 -9.95 -20.18
N ALA A 36 -10.82 -11.17 -19.92
CA ALA A 36 -12.15 -11.61 -20.35
C ALA A 36 -13.31 -10.98 -19.55
N GLY A 37 -13.15 -10.85 -18.22
CA GLY A 37 -14.23 -10.47 -17.31
C GLY A 37 -14.24 -9.01 -16.87
N GLY A 38 -13.18 -8.26 -17.19
CA GLY A 38 -12.91 -6.95 -16.62
C GLY A 38 -12.20 -7.02 -15.27
N ASP A 39 -11.67 -5.87 -14.85
CA ASP A 39 -10.88 -5.74 -13.63
C ASP A 39 -11.48 -4.70 -12.70
N ARG A 40 -12.12 -5.17 -11.62
CA ARG A 40 -12.76 -4.35 -10.58
C ARG A 40 -11.91 -4.14 -9.33
N ARG A 41 -10.64 -4.56 -9.35
CA ARG A 41 -9.76 -4.43 -8.17
C ARG A 41 -9.49 -2.95 -7.88
N ASN A 42 -9.15 -2.60 -6.64
CA ASN A 42 -8.73 -1.24 -6.31
C ASN A 42 -7.21 -1.08 -6.53
N VAL A 43 -6.79 -1.04 -7.80
CA VAL A 43 -5.40 -0.85 -8.22
C VAL A 43 -5.31 0.35 -9.16
N VAL A 44 -4.14 0.99 -9.24
CA VAL A 44 -3.91 2.07 -10.21
C VAL A 44 -3.97 1.55 -11.64
N ASP A 45 -4.27 2.44 -12.60
CA ASP A 45 -4.62 2.05 -13.97
C ASP A 45 -3.52 1.27 -14.70
N ARG A 46 -2.25 1.57 -14.41
CA ARG A 46 -1.09 0.83 -14.94
C ARG A 46 -1.15 -0.67 -14.65
N TYR A 47 -1.76 -1.09 -13.55
CA TYR A 47 -1.83 -2.50 -13.12
C TYR A 47 -3.13 -3.19 -13.51
N ARG A 48 -3.99 -2.54 -14.30
CA ARG A 48 -5.22 -3.16 -14.77
C ARG A 48 -4.91 -4.40 -15.57
N TYR A 49 -5.69 -5.45 -15.29
CA TYR A 49 -5.56 -6.77 -15.89
C TYR A 49 -4.27 -7.53 -15.55
N TRP A 50 -3.31 -6.93 -14.84
CA TRP A 50 -2.11 -7.64 -14.44
C TRP A 50 -2.40 -8.70 -13.39
N ARG A 51 -1.70 -9.82 -13.48
CA ARG A 51 -1.62 -10.82 -12.42
C ARG A 51 -1.10 -10.17 -11.16
N ARG A 52 -1.57 -10.63 -10.00
CA ARG A 52 -1.12 -10.11 -8.71
C ARG A 52 0.39 -10.22 -8.56
N GLU A 53 0.97 -11.35 -8.98
CA GLU A 53 2.39 -11.65 -8.88
C GLU A 53 3.22 -10.68 -9.74
N ALA A 54 2.70 -10.28 -10.91
CA ALA A 54 3.32 -9.28 -11.76
C ALA A 54 3.30 -7.88 -11.12
N ILE A 55 2.21 -7.52 -10.43
CA ILE A 55 2.12 -6.28 -9.67
C ILE A 55 3.15 -6.29 -8.53
N VAL A 56 3.20 -7.36 -7.74
CA VAL A 56 4.17 -7.50 -6.64
C VAL A 56 5.60 -7.38 -7.17
N ALA A 57 5.95 -8.09 -8.25
CA ALA A 57 7.28 -8.02 -8.85
C ALA A 57 7.65 -6.60 -9.31
N ASP A 58 6.74 -5.86 -9.94
CA ASP A 58 6.97 -4.47 -10.35
C ASP A 58 7.09 -3.51 -9.16
N LEU A 59 6.31 -3.71 -8.10
CA LEU A 59 6.44 -2.93 -6.85
C LEU A 59 7.79 -3.19 -6.19
N ASP A 60 8.24 -4.45 -6.14
CA ASP A 60 9.51 -4.86 -5.51
C ASP A 60 10.73 -4.18 -6.16
N THR A 61 10.67 -3.80 -7.44
CA THR A 61 11.74 -3.04 -8.10
C THR A 61 11.94 -1.62 -7.57
N ARG A 62 10.98 -1.09 -6.81
CA ARG A 62 10.94 0.32 -6.39
C ARG A 62 10.63 0.49 -4.90
N ARG A 63 10.60 -0.60 -4.12
CA ARG A 63 10.40 -0.50 -2.68
C ARG A 63 11.54 0.27 -2.04
N HIS A 64 11.17 1.04 -1.03
CA HIS A 64 12.13 1.67 -0.14
C HIS A 64 12.59 0.67 0.91
N GLU A 65 13.84 0.80 1.35
CA GLU A 65 14.48 -0.09 2.33
C GLU A 65 13.89 0.03 3.75
N PHE A 66 12.92 0.93 3.99
CA PHE A 66 12.31 1.04 5.31
C PHE A 66 11.23 -0.02 5.55
N HIS A 67 11.13 -0.41 6.82
CA HIS A 67 10.17 -1.38 7.33
C HIS A 67 9.27 -0.74 8.38
N VAL A 68 8.11 -1.36 8.61
CA VAL A 68 7.13 -0.88 9.60
C VAL A 68 6.70 -2.03 10.47
N ALA A 69 6.79 -1.87 11.79
CA ALA A 69 6.36 -2.88 12.75
C ALA A 69 5.13 -2.41 13.54
N ILE A 70 4.22 -3.36 13.82
CA ILE A 70 3.04 -3.14 14.67
C ILE A 70 2.83 -4.32 15.61
N GLU A 71 2.62 -4.01 16.88
CA GLU A 71 2.29 -4.99 17.91
C GLU A 71 0.80 -5.37 17.86
N ASN A 72 0.49 -6.66 18.02
CA ASN A 72 -0.85 -7.22 17.93
C ASN A 72 -1.19 -8.08 19.15
N TRP A 73 -1.13 -7.50 20.36
CA TRP A 73 -1.47 -8.22 21.59
C TRP A 73 -2.99 -8.35 21.80
N GLN A 74 -3.75 -7.30 21.47
CA GLN A 74 -5.18 -7.19 21.75
C GLN A 74 -6.06 -7.11 20.49
N HIS A 75 -5.62 -7.67 19.36
CA HIS A 75 -6.33 -7.56 18.06
C HIS A 75 -6.47 -6.10 17.62
N ASP A 76 -5.34 -5.45 17.34
CA ASP A 76 -5.33 -4.04 16.97
C ASP A 76 -6.10 -3.79 15.66
N LEU A 77 -7.02 -2.83 15.70
CA LEU A 77 -7.92 -2.52 14.59
C LEU A 77 -7.24 -1.72 13.47
N ASN A 78 -6.07 -1.14 13.73
CA ASN A 78 -5.33 -0.27 12.80
C ASN A 78 -4.35 -1.03 11.92
N ILE A 79 -4.09 -2.32 12.17
CA ILE A 79 -3.12 -3.11 11.38
C ILE A 79 -3.45 -3.03 9.88
N GLY A 80 -4.74 -3.10 9.51
CA GLY A 80 -5.15 -2.90 8.12
C GLY A 80 -4.76 -1.54 7.55
N THR A 81 -4.98 -0.47 8.29
CA THR A 81 -4.58 0.89 7.87
C THR A 81 -3.06 1.01 7.75
N VAL A 82 -2.29 0.42 8.67
CA VAL A 82 -0.82 0.40 8.60
C VAL A 82 -0.33 -0.34 7.36
N VAL A 83 -0.91 -1.49 7.04
CA VAL A 83 -0.58 -2.25 5.82
C VAL A 83 -0.92 -1.46 4.55
N ARG A 84 -2.07 -0.77 4.53
CA ARG A 84 -2.46 0.11 3.42
C ARG A 84 -1.48 1.25 3.23
N ASN A 85 -1.09 1.93 4.31
CA ASN A 85 -0.09 2.99 4.26
C ASN A 85 1.25 2.46 3.77
N ALA A 86 1.70 1.33 4.29
CA ALA A 86 2.95 0.69 3.88
C ALA A 86 2.96 0.37 2.38
N ASN A 87 1.85 -0.13 1.83
CA ASN A 87 1.74 -0.38 0.39
C ASN A 87 1.78 0.93 -0.42
N ALA A 88 1.05 1.95 0.01
CA ALA A 88 1.01 3.26 -0.67
C ALA A 88 2.38 3.96 -0.67
N PHE A 89 3.15 3.82 0.41
CA PHE A 89 4.49 4.38 0.56
C PHE A 89 5.61 3.42 0.12
N LEU A 90 5.29 2.30 -0.53
CA LEU A 90 6.28 1.32 -1.02
C LEU A 90 7.27 0.86 0.06
N ALA A 91 6.82 0.65 1.29
CA ALA A 91 7.64 0.02 2.32
C ALA A 91 8.12 -1.36 1.86
N ALA A 92 9.33 -1.75 2.27
CA ALA A 92 9.89 -3.07 1.99
C ALA A 92 8.99 -4.18 2.54
N GLU A 93 8.66 -4.11 3.83
CA GLU A 93 7.86 -5.13 4.52
C GLU A 93 7.16 -4.57 5.76
N VAL A 94 6.00 -5.16 6.10
CA VAL A 94 5.28 -4.91 7.36
C VAL A 94 5.49 -6.08 8.33
N HIS A 95 5.86 -5.76 9.56
CA HIS A 95 6.13 -6.73 10.63
C HIS A 95 4.97 -6.70 11.62
N ILE A 96 4.27 -7.83 11.77
CA ILE A 96 3.22 -8.00 12.78
C ILE A 96 3.81 -8.80 13.91
N VAL A 97 3.89 -8.19 15.10
CA VAL A 97 4.47 -8.81 16.29
C VAL A 97 3.36 -9.29 17.21
N GLY A 98 3.43 -10.52 17.69
CA GLY A 98 2.45 -11.09 18.61
C GLY A 98 1.42 -11.98 17.94
N LYS A 99 0.12 -11.68 18.08
CA LYS A 99 -0.92 -12.57 17.51
C LYS A 99 -0.85 -12.59 15.99
N ARG A 100 -0.81 -13.80 15.40
CA ARG A 100 -0.76 -13.99 13.94
C ARG A 100 -2.02 -13.51 13.21
N LYS A 101 -3.19 -13.65 13.83
CA LYS A 101 -4.48 -13.27 13.23
C LYS A 101 -4.80 -11.80 13.52
N TRP A 102 -5.14 -11.07 12.46
CA TRP A 102 -5.47 -9.64 12.53
C TRP A 102 -6.59 -9.28 11.53
N ASN A 103 -7.22 -8.13 11.75
CA ASN A 103 -8.34 -7.66 10.93
C ASN A 103 -7.87 -6.98 9.63
N ARG A 104 -8.09 -7.64 8.49
CA ARG A 104 -7.66 -7.17 7.16
C ARG A 104 -8.57 -6.11 6.54
N ARG A 105 -9.73 -5.81 7.12
CA ARG A 105 -10.73 -4.92 6.50
C ARG A 105 -10.15 -3.54 6.16
N GLY A 106 -9.38 -2.95 7.06
CA GLY A 106 -8.74 -1.65 6.86
C GLY A 106 -7.66 -1.62 5.78
N ALA A 107 -7.13 -2.79 5.38
CA ALA A 107 -6.11 -2.89 4.33
C ALA A 107 -6.70 -2.65 2.94
N MET A 108 -8.01 -2.75 2.76
CA MET A 108 -8.66 -2.62 1.44
C MET A 108 -8.00 -3.51 0.37
N VAL A 109 -7.67 -4.76 0.75
CA VAL A 109 -7.04 -5.79 -0.09
C VAL A 109 -5.58 -5.50 -0.48
N THR A 110 -5.00 -4.38 -0.02
CA THR A 110 -3.58 -4.07 -0.28
C THR A 110 -2.61 -5.05 0.38
N ASP A 111 -3.06 -5.81 1.37
CA ASP A 111 -2.31 -6.91 1.99
C ASP A 111 -1.92 -8.01 0.98
N ARG A 112 -2.60 -8.09 -0.16
CA ARG A 112 -2.24 -9.02 -1.25
C ARG A 112 -1.04 -8.56 -2.08
N TYR A 113 -0.68 -7.28 -2.00
CA TYR A 113 0.42 -6.66 -2.78
C TYR A 113 1.57 -6.18 -1.89
N GLN A 114 1.49 -6.41 -0.58
CA GLN A 114 2.48 -6.00 0.39
C GLN A 114 3.08 -7.23 1.08
N HIS A 115 4.39 -7.22 1.32
CA HIS A 115 5.07 -8.21 2.13
C HIS A 115 4.69 -8.01 3.59
N VAL A 116 4.23 -9.08 4.24
CA VAL A 116 3.83 -9.07 5.65
C VAL A 116 4.49 -10.25 6.35
N ARG A 117 5.41 -9.96 7.27
CA ARG A 117 6.07 -10.93 8.13
C ARG A 117 5.42 -10.95 9.50
N HIS A 118 5.25 -12.14 10.06
CA HIS A 118 4.75 -12.32 11.42
C HIS A 118 5.89 -12.79 12.32
N HIS A 119 5.99 -12.16 13.49
CA HIS A 119 6.89 -12.51 14.58
C HIS A 119 6.03 -12.89 15.78
N GLU A 120 6.33 -14.00 16.45
CA GLU A 120 5.56 -14.44 17.61
C GLU A 120 5.83 -13.55 18.83
N THR A 121 7.07 -13.08 18.96
CA THR A 121 7.55 -12.33 20.14
C THR A 121 8.25 -11.03 19.74
N ILE A 122 8.34 -10.09 20.67
CA ILE A 122 9.08 -8.84 20.46
C ILE A 122 10.59 -9.12 20.34
N GLU A 123 11.09 -10.13 21.04
CA GLU A 123 12.48 -10.57 21.00
C GLU A 123 12.88 -11.08 19.61
N GLU A 124 12.01 -11.86 18.96
CA GLU A 124 12.22 -12.32 17.58
C GLU A 124 12.31 -11.12 16.61
N PHE A 125 11.38 -10.16 16.75
CA PHE A 125 11.40 -8.96 15.93
C PHE A 125 12.66 -8.11 16.17
N LEU A 126 13.07 -7.92 17.42
CA LEU A 126 14.29 -7.17 17.76
C LEU A 126 15.54 -7.87 17.24
N GLY A 127 15.59 -9.21 17.28
CA GLY A 127 16.66 -10.00 16.67
C GLY A 127 16.77 -9.76 15.17
N TRP A 128 15.63 -9.73 14.46
CA TRP A 128 15.59 -9.35 13.04
C TRP A 128 16.03 -7.90 12.82
N ALA A 129 15.47 -6.94 13.58
CA ALA A 129 15.73 -5.51 13.39
C ALA A 129 17.19 -5.12 13.69
N ALA A 130 17.82 -5.79 14.66
CA ALA A 130 19.25 -5.62 14.96
C ALA A 130 20.13 -6.12 13.80
N GLY A 131 19.72 -7.19 13.10
CA GLY A 131 20.38 -7.65 11.89
C GLY A 131 20.35 -6.62 10.75
N GLU A 132 19.33 -5.76 10.71
CA GLU A 132 19.13 -4.73 9.68
C GLU A 132 19.61 -3.32 10.11
N GLY A 133 19.97 -3.11 11.39
CA GLY A 133 20.43 -1.81 11.90
C GLY A 133 19.37 -0.72 12.00
N LEU A 134 18.09 -1.06 12.23
CA LEU A 134 16.95 -0.14 12.11
C LEU A 134 16.42 0.38 13.45
N ALA A 135 16.29 1.71 13.62
CA ALA A 135 15.46 2.33 14.67
C ALA A 135 14.98 3.75 14.29
N LEU A 136 13.67 4.01 14.41
CA LEU A 136 13.08 5.37 14.35
C LEU A 136 11.93 5.47 15.36
N PHE A 137 11.79 6.63 16.02
CA PHE A 137 10.66 6.94 16.90
C PHE A 137 10.04 8.30 16.57
N ILE A 138 8.77 8.50 16.96
CA ILE A 138 8.04 9.77 16.81
C ILE A 138 8.00 10.46 18.17
N ALA A 139 8.59 11.64 18.27
CA ALA A 139 8.52 12.45 19.48
C ALA A 139 7.09 12.99 19.70
N GLN A 140 6.62 12.99 20.96
CA GLN A 140 5.32 13.51 21.37
C GLN A 140 5.51 14.65 22.37
N TYR A 141 4.78 15.75 22.19
CA TYR A 141 4.88 16.97 23.02
C TYR A 141 3.56 17.34 23.72
N GLY A 142 2.52 16.51 23.57
CA GLY A 142 1.20 16.72 24.15
C GLY A 142 0.98 16.00 25.49
N SER A 143 -0.23 16.08 26.03
CA SER A 143 -0.61 15.43 27.30
C SER A 143 -0.98 13.94 27.16
N THR A 144 -1.16 13.45 25.94
CA THR A 144 -1.44 12.03 25.69
C THR A 144 -0.15 11.23 25.67
N ARG A 145 -0.24 9.96 26.09
CA ARG A 145 0.90 9.03 26.10
C ARG A 145 1.11 8.35 24.74
N SER A 146 0.12 8.43 23.86
CA SER A 146 0.13 7.76 22.56
C SER A 146 -0.64 8.54 21.49
N ILE A 147 -0.39 8.14 20.25
CA ILE A 147 -1.10 8.55 19.03
C ILE A 147 -1.64 7.29 18.35
N ASN A 148 -2.67 7.43 17.51
CA ASN A 148 -3.18 6.33 16.71
C ASN A 148 -2.07 5.68 15.85
N ALA A 149 -1.97 4.35 15.88
CA ALA A 149 -0.91 3.61 15.17
C ALA A 149 -0.93 3.80 13.64
N GLY A 150 -2.13 3.90 13.04
CA GLY A 150 -2.28 4.21 11.62
C GLY A 150 -1.71 5.60 11.27
N VAL A 151 -2.02 6.60 12.09
CA VAL A 151 -1.50 7.97 11.93
C VAL A 151 0.03 8.01 12.13
N ALA A 152 0.53 7.38 13.19
CA ALA A 152 1.95 7.26 13.49
C ALA A 152 2.71 6.66 12.28
N SER A 153 2.18 5.56 11.73
CA SER A 153 2.78 4.88 10.59
C SER A 153 2.88 5.81 9.38
N GLY A 154 1.82 6.56 9.06
CA GLY A 154 1.83 7.50 7.94
C GLY A 154 2.88 8.61 8.12
N ILE A 155 2.99 9.17 9.34
CA ILE A 155 3.98 10.20 9.67
C ILE A 155 5.40 9.67 9.51
N ALA A 156 5.70 8.50 10.10
CA ALA A 156 7.04 7.91 10.03
C ALA A 156 7.46 7.60 8.59
N MET A 157 6.56 6.96 7.81
CA MET A 157 6.83 6.61 6.42
C MET A 157 7.05 7.85 5.55
N HIS A 158 6.17 8.86 5.67
CA HIS A 158 6.32 10.11 4.93
C HIS A 158 7.61 10.86 5.31
N ALA A 159 7.96 10.90 6.60
CA ALA A 159 9.18 11.54 7.07
C ALA A 159 10.45 10.84 6.53
N TRP A 160 10.45 9.49 6.50
CA TRP A 160 11.54 8.72 5.90
C TRP A 160 11.68 9.04 4.41
N ILE A 161 10.58 8.98 3.66
CA ILE A 161 10.56 9.22 2.22
C ILE A 161 11.07 10.62 1.88
N ARG A 162 10.59 11.64 2.60
CA ARG A 162 11.02 13.03 2.41
C ARG A 162 12.52 13.23 2.62
N ARG A 163 13.17 12.38 3.43
CA ARG A 163 14.57 12.52 3.80
C ARG A 163 15.50 11.65 2.95
N TRP A 164 15.07 10.45 2.58
CA TRP A 164 15.94 9.40 2.07
C TRP A 164 15.52 8.82 0.71
N ALA A 165 14.25 8.96 0.32
CA ALA A 165 13.81 8.42 -0.97
C ALA A 165 14.43 9.21 -2.12
N GLN A 166 14.95 8.49 -3.11
CA GLN A 166 15.31 9.03 -4.41
C GLN A 166 14.12 8.79 -5.34
N PHE A 167 13.57 9.86 -5.91
CA PHE A 167 12.48 9.76 -6.89
C PHE A 167 13.07 9.77 -8.29
N PRO A 168 12.63 8.89 -9.21
CA PRO A 168 12.88 9.09 -10.62
C PRO A 168 12.15 10.36 -11.10
N ASP A 169 12.69 11.02 -12.11
CA ASP A 169 12.18 12.32 -12.63
C ASP A 169 10.72 12.28 -13.12
N SER A 170 10.10 11.10 -13.27
CA SER A 170 8.66 10.96 -13.52
C SER A 170 8.06 9.71 -12.85
N LEU A 171 6.89 9.89 -12.21
CA LEU A 171 6.10 8.80 -11.60
C LEU A 171 5.11 8.16 -12.58
N ASP A 172 4.93 8.75 -13.76
CA ASP A 172 3.90 8.39 -14.75
C ASP A 172 4.45 7.65 -15.99
N GLY A 173 5.77 7.58 -16.17
CA GLY A 173 6.38 6.91 -17.34
C GLY A 173 6.16 7.64 -18.67
N SER A 174 5.74 8.91 -18.64
CA SER A 174 5.62 9.75 -19.83
C SER A 174 7.01 10.13 -20.34
N PRO A 175 7.37 9.91 -21.62
CA PRO A 175 8.56 10.52 -22.20
C PRO A 175 8.39 12.05 -22.16
N GLN A 176 9.40 12.78 -21.70
CA GLN A 176 9.38 14.23 -21.73
C GLN A 176 9.21 14.70 -23.19
N GLY A 177 8.00 15.17 -23.52
CA GLY A 177 7.76 15.95 -24.73
C GLY A 177 8.58 17.23 -24.62
N GLY A 178 9.64 17.30 -25.43
CA GLY A 178 10.51 18.46 -25.53
C GLY A 178 9.70 19.73 -25.75
N ARG A 179 9.93 20.74 -24.91
CA ARG A 179 9.65 22.12 -25.27
C ARG A 179 10.84 22.60 -26.09
N THR A 180 10.61 22.75 -27.38
CA THR A 180 11.27 23.76 -28.22
C THR A 180 10.24 24.81 -28.58
#